data_AF-A0A433RB13-F1
#
_entry.id   AF-A0A433RB13-F1
#
_cell.length_a   1.000
_cell.length_b   1.000
_cell.length_c   1.000
_cell.angle_alpha   90.00
_cell.angle_beta   90.00
_cell.angle_gamma   90.00
#
_symmetry.space_group_name_H-M   'P 1'
#
loop_
_entity.id
_entity.type
_entity.pdbx_description
1 polymer ?
#
loop_
_entity_poly.entity_id
_entity_poly.type
_entity_poly.pdbx_seq_one_letter_code
_entity_poly.pdbx_strand_id
1 'polypeptide(L)'
;MNMVFRLIATCVIFVIFLKYDTYDRVMVTGEMRSYSATIIAAHDAAIPYEVDKSKGYIVFDEGKGTDNFKQSLTKTLKLNSDLSPNDNSIFASPVKIVALFFLGDDKAPTDGSGFPSYPYEYQNNVVYRGQTVSINETIYGPSVVGIIEVSYRVEGSPVTFKTAVYRYKDNSL
;
A
#
# COMPACT_ATOMS: atom_id res chain seq x y z
N MET A 1 18.66 -9.04 51.91
CA MET A 1 18.60 -9.80 50.63
C MET A 1 17.32 -9.54 49.81
N ASN A 2 16.18 -9.21 50.43
CA ASN A 2 14.90 -9.00 49.71
C ASN A 2 14.81 -7.73 48.85
N MET A 3 15.49 -6.63 49.19
CA MET A 3 15.34 -5.37 48.45
C MET A 3 16.07 -5.38 47.10
N VAL A 4 17.30 -5.89 47.06
CA VAL A 4 18.10 -5.98 45.81
C VAL A 4 17.43 -6.93 44.81
N PHE A 5 16.95 -8.09 45.27
CA PHE A 5 16.24 -9.04 44.41
C PHE A 5 14.94 -8.45 43.84
N ARG A 6 14.15 -7.74 44.67
CA ARG A 6 12.94 -7.05 44.21
C ARG A 6 13.25 -5.97 43.17
N LEU A 7 14.32 -5.20 43.37
CA LEU A 7 14.75 -4.18 42.41
C LEU A 7 15.12 -4.81 41.06
N ILE A 8 15.91 -5.89 41.08
CA ILE A 8 16.28 -6.63 39.86
C ILE A 8 15.03 -7.15 39.15
N ALA A 9 14.11 -7.80 39.87
CA ALA A 9 12.87 -8.32 39.29
C ALA A 9 12.03 -7.20 38.66
N THR A 10 11.86 -6.08 39.34
CA THR A 10 11.12 -4.91 38.81
C THR A 10 11.81 -4.32 37.58
N CYS A 11 13.14 -4.22 37.56
CA CYS A 11 13.88 -3.75 36.39
C CYS A 11 13.70 -4.69 35.19
N VAL A 12 13.75 -6.01 35.40
CA VAL A 12 13.52 -6.99 34.32
C VAL A 12 12.11 -6.87 33.76
N ILE A 13 11.10 -6.80 34.63
CA ILE A 13 9.70 -6.62 34.23
C ILE A 13 9.54 -5.32 33.43
N PHE A 14 10.10 -4.21 33.91
CA PHE A 14 10.04 -2.92 33.24
C PHE A 14 10.68 -2.95 31.84
N VAL A 15 11.86 -3.58 31.70
CA VAL A 15 12.52 -3.73 30.39
C VAL A 15 11.68 -4.57 29.44
N ILE A 16 11.04 -5.63 29.92
CA ILE A 16 10.13 -6.45 29.11
C ILE A 16 8.93 -5.63 28.62
N PHE A 17 8.29 -4.86 29.51
CA PHE A 17 7.18 -3.99 29.13
C PHE A 17 7.58 -2.93 28.11
N LEU A 18 8.74 -2.27 28.29
CA LEU A 18 9.25 -1.31 27.31
C LEU A 18 9.52 -1.96 25.94
N LYS A 19 10.04 -3.19 25.92
CA LYS A 19 10.29 -3.93 24.67
C LYS A 19 8.97 -4.20 23.93
N TYR A 20 7.93 -4.67 24.64
CA TYR A 20 6.62 -4.92 24.05
C TYR A 20 5.94 -3.64 23.57
N ASP A 21 5.93 -2.57 24.37
CA ASP A 21 5.33 -1.28 23.96
C ASP A 21 6.05 -0.69 22.73
N THR A 22 7.37 -0.83 22.66
CA THR A 22 8.14 -0.40 21.48
C THR A 22 7.79 -1.23 20.25
N TYR A 23 7.69 -2.55 20.39
CA TYR A 23 7.28 -3.46 19.32
C TYR A 23 5.90 -3.06 18.76
N ASP A 24 4.91 -2.93 19.64
CA ASP A 24 3.53 -2.61 19.26
C ASP A 24 3.45 -1.24 18.57
N ARG A 25 4.13 -0.23 19.12
CA ARG A 25 4.16 1.12 18.52
C ARG A 25 4.78 1.13 17.13
N VAL A 26 5.90 0.43 16.93
CA VAL A 26 6.56 0.36 15.63
C VAL A 26 5.67 -0.36 14.62
N MET A 27 5.02 -1.46 15.02
CA MET A 27 4.08 -2.20 14.18
C MET A 27 2.90 -1.32 13.78
N VAL A 28 2.14 -0.79 14.74
CA VAL A 28 0.95 0.02 14.47
C VAL A 28 1.28 1.24 13.63
N THR A 29 2.37 1.95 13.96
CA THR A 29 2.82 3.10 13.17
C THR A 29 3.23 2.70 11.76
N GLY A 30 3.95 1.58 11.62
CA GLY A 30 4.37 1.04 10.34
C GLY A 30 3.21 0.66 9.44
N GLU A 31 2.19 0.02 10.00
CA GLU A 31 0.99 -0.37 9.27
C GLU A 31 0.18 0.83 8.80
N MET A 32 -0.04 1.82 9.66
CA MET A 32 -0.76 3.04 9.28
C MET A 32 0.01 3.83 8.21
N ARG A 33 1.34 3.98 8.37
CA ARG A 33 2.16 4.71 7.40
C ARG A 33 2.22 4.02 6.05
N SER A 34 2.41 2.69 6.03
CA SER A 34 2.44 1.93 4.78
C SER A 34 1.09 1.94 4.07
N TYR A 35 -0.01 1.77 4.80
CA TYR A 35 -1.36 1.86 4.23
C TYR A 35 -1.63 3.25 3.62
N SER A 36 -1.41 4.32 4.39
CA SER A 36 -1.58 5.69 3.91
C SER A 36 -0.70 6.00 2.70
N ALA A 37 0.56 5.57 2.71
CA ALA A 37 1.46 5.73 1.57
C ALA A 37 0.98 4.97 0.33
N THR A 38 0.38 3.80 0.48
CA THR A 38 -0.16 3.00 -0.63
C THR A 38 -1.35 3.72 -1.26
N ILE A 39 -2.25 4.32 -0.46
CA ILE A 39 -3.37 5.13 -0.94
C ILE A 39 -2.88 6.34 -1.73
N ILE A 40 -1.95 7.11 -1.15
CA ILE A 40 -1.39 8.31 -1.80
C ILE A 40 -0.68 7.92 -3.11
N ALA A 41 0.10 6.84 -3.09
CA ALA A 41 0.76 6.35 -4.29
C ALA A 41 -0.24 5.90 -5.37
N ALA A 42 -1.33 5.21 -5.01
CA ALA A 42 -2.37 4.81 -5.95
C ALA A 42 -3.10 6.03 -6.55
N HIS A 43 -3.34 7.08 -5.75
CA HIS A 43 -3.84 8.36 -6.22
C HIS A 43 -2.90 9.00 -7.25
N ASP A 44 -1.62 9.16 -6.91
CA ASP A 44 -0.65 9.84 -7.77
C ASP A 44 -0.32 9.06 -9.05
N ALA A 45 -0.56 7.75 -9.04
CA ALA A 45 -0.42 6.87 -10.19
C ALA A 45 -1.58 6.99 -11.19
N ALA A 46 -2.72 7.58 -10.81
CA ALA A 46 -3.91 7.69 -11.65
C ALA A 46 -3.79 8.80 -12.70
N ILE A 47 -2.80 8.67 -13.59
CA ILE A 47 -2.50 9.63 -14.65
C ILE A 47 -3.18 9.19 -15.95
N PRO A 48 -4.21 9.90 -16.44
CA PRO A 48 -4.85 9.55 -17.70
C PRO A 48 -4.04 10.02 -18.92
N TYR A 49 -4.26 9.38 -20.07
CA TYR A 49 -3.90 9.95 -21.36
C TYR A 49 -4.77 11.17 -21.67
N GLU A 50 -4.12 12.30 -21.94
CA GLU A 50 -4.82 13.57 -22.23
C GLU A 50 -5.75 13.47 -23.45
N VAL A 51 -5.39 12.65 -24.44
CA VAL A 51 -6.21 12.44 -25.66
C VAL A 51 -7.54 11.79 -25.31
N ASP A 52 -7.56 10.76 -24.48
CA ASP A 52 -8.77 10.05 -24.08
C ASP A 52 -9.59 10.89 -23.10
N LYS A 53 -8.91 11.57 -22.17
CA LYS A 53 -9.52 12.52 -21.24
C LYS A 53 -10.29 13.62 -21.95
N SER A 54 -9.75 14.15 -23.06
CA SER A 54 -10.42 15.17 -23.87
C SER A 54 -11.73 14.68 -24.50
N LYS A 55 -11.89 13.36 -24.66
CA LYS A 55 -13.10 12.70 -25.18
C LYS A 55 -14.05 12.23 -24.07
N GLY A 56 -13.74 12.52 -22.80
CA GLY A 56 -14.51 12.10 -21.63
C GLY A 56 -14.16 10.72 -21.08
N TYR A 57 -13.23 9.99 -21.70
CA TYR A 57 -12.78 8.66 -21.28
C TYR A 57 -11.55 8.76 -20.38
N ILE A 58 -11.45 7.87 -19.40
CA ILE A 58 -10.30 7.77 -18.50
C ILE A 58 -9.55 6.48 -18.82
N VAL A 59 -8.47 6.61 -19.59
CA VAL A 59 -7.51 5.54 -19.86
C VAL A 59 -6.18 5.94 -19.24
N PHE A 60 -5.59 5.08 -18.41
CA PHE A 60 -4.39 5.41 -17.66
C PHE A 60 -3.09 5.18 -18.46
N ASP A 61 -2.15 6.11 -18.32
CA ASP A 61 -0.76 5.95 -18.75
C ASP A 61 -0.01 5.11 -17.70
N GLU A 62 -0.01 3.78 -17.89
CA GLU A 62 0.54 2.85 -16.90
C GLU A 62 2.04 3.05 -16.63
N GLY A 63 2.78 3.50 -17.64
CA GLY A 63 4.22 3.78 -17.51
C GLY A 63 4.45 4.94 -16.55
N LYS A 64 3.84 6.10 -16.85
CA LYS A 64 3.93 7.27 -15.95
C LYS A 64 3.29 7.00 -14.59
N GLY A 65 2.18 6.27 -14.57
CA GLY A 65 1.50 5.87 -13.34
C GLY A 65 2.39 5.03 -12.43
N THR A 66 3.13 4.07 -13.00
CA THR A 66 4.08 3.23 -12.24
C THR A 66 5.24 4.04 -11.68
N ASP A 67 5.78 4.97 -12.47
CA ASP A 67 6.87 5.85 -12.03
C ASP A 67 6.41 6.79 -10.91
N ASN A 68 5.22 7.39 -11.04
CA ASN A 68 4.61 8.21 -10.00
C ASN A 68 4.31 7.39 -8.74
N PHE A 69 3.78 6.17 -8.87
CA PHE A 69 3.53 5.28 -7.74
C PHE A 69 4.81 5.06 -6.92
N LYS A 70 5.91 4.71 -7.60
CA LYS A 70 7.23 4.54 -6.98
C LYS A 70 7.71 5.83 -6.33
N GLN A 71 7.63 6.95 -7.04
CA GLN A 71 8.08 8.24 -6.53
C GLN A 71 7.30 8.66 -5.27
N SER A 72 5.99 8.44 -5.25
CA SER A 72 5.13 8.77 -4.11
C SER A 72 5.39 7.87 -2.91
N LEU A 73 5.67 6.58 -3.12
CA LEU A 73 6.17 5.70 -2.05
C LEU A 73 7.50 6.19 -1.49
N THR A 74 8.47 6.49 -2.36
CA THR A 74 9.79 6.99 -1.96
C THR A 74 9.67 8.25 -1.11
N LYS A 75 8.84 9.23 -1.53
CA LYS A 75 8.62 10.48 -0.80
C LYS A 75 7.90 10.26 0.53
N THR A 76 6.77 9.53 0.51
CA THR A 76 5.89 9.39 1.69
C THR A 76 6.53 8.52 2.77
N LEU A 77 7.19 7.43 2.37
CA LEU A 77 7.86 6.52 3.30
C LEU A 77 9.30 6.92 3.63
N LYS A 78 9.82 7.98 2.99
CA LYS A 78 11.21 8.45 3.12
C LYS A 78 12.20 7.32 2.82
N LEU A 79 12.05 6.71 1.66
CA LEU A 79 12.92 5.64 1.16
C LEU A 79 13.99 6.24 0.25
N ASN A 80 14.97 5.41 -0.11
CA ASN A 80 15.86 5.66 -1.21
C ASN A 80 15.13 5.46 -2.56
N SER A 81 15.78 5.83 -3.66
CA SER A 81 15.23 5.71 -5.02
C SER A 81 14.95 4.26 -5.44
N ASP A 82 15.60 3.29 -4.82
CA ASP A 82 15.40 1.85 -5.05
C ASP A 82 14.36 1.22 -4.09
N LEU A 83 13.59 2.06 -3.39
CA LEU A 83 12.62 1.67 -2.35
C LEU A 83 13.26 1.02 -1.11
N SER A 84 14.59 1.08 -0.96
CA SER A 84 15.26 0.64 0.27
C SER A 84 15.02 1.64 1.41
N PRO A 85 14.93 1.16 2.66
CA PRO A 85 14.82 2.03 3.82
C PRO A 85 16.10 2.85 4.05
N ASN A 86 15.93 4.08 4.51
CA ASN A 86 17.03 4.86 5.07
C ASN A 86 17.49 4.28 6.43
N ASP A 87 18.69 4.64 6.89
CA ASP A 87 19.32 4.08 8.09
C ASP A 87 18.45 4.17 9.36
N ASN A 88 17.68 5.25 9.50
CA ASN A 88 16.78 5.51 10.65
C ASN A 88 15.30 5.19 10.36
N SER A 89 15.04 4.32 9.39
CA SER A 89 13.69 3.93 9.02
C SER A 89 13.11 2.83 9.92
N ILE A 90 11.79 2.83 10.07
CA ILE A 90 11.04 1.76 10.73
C ILE A 90 10.93 0.49 9.87
N PHE A 91 11.31 0.55 8.60
CA PHE A 91 11.24 -0.58 7.69
C PHE A 91 12.54 -1.40 7.74
N ALA A 92 12.42 -2.73 7.71
CA ALA A 92 13.55 -3.66 7.81
C ALA A 92 14.17 -4.01 6.44
N SER A 93 13.37 -3.96 5.37
CA SER A 93 13.79 -4.34 4.03
C SER A 93 13.22 -3.38 2.98
N PRO A 94 13.73 -3.40 1.74
CA PRO A 94 13.15 -2.61 0.66
C PRO A 94 11.66 -2.93 0.47
N VAL A 95 10.85 -1.89 0.33
CA VAL A 95 9.42 -2.01 0.00
C VAL A 95 9.29 -2.62 -1.39
N LYS A 96 8.42 -3.63 -1.54
CA LYS A 96 8.18 -4.27 -2.83
C LYS A 96 6.80 -3.91 -3.33
N ILE A 97 6.72 -3.51 -4.61
CA ILE A 97 5.44 -3.37 -5.30
C ILE A 97 5.08 -4.77 -5.79
N VAL A 98 4.07 -5.36 -5.17
CA VAL A 98 3.61 -6.74 -5.47
C VAL A 98 2.75 -6.73 -6.72
N ALA A 99 1.85 -5.74 -6.81
CA ALA A 99 1.00 -5.56 -7.97
C ALA A 99 0.57 -4.10 -8.10
N LEU A 100 0.30 -3.70 -9.34
CA LEU A 100 -0.30 -2.42 -9.67
C LEU A 100 -1.23 -2.63 -10.85
N PHE A 101 -2.52 -2.39 -10.65
CA PHE A 101 -3.55 -2.51 -11.67
C PHE A 101 -4.11 -1.15 -12.01
N PHE A 102 -4.14 -0.84 -13.30
CA PHE A 102 -4.78 0.35 -13.83
C PHE A 102 -6.09 -0.09 -14.50
N LEU A 103 -7.21 0.22 -13.87
CA LEU A 103 -8.55 -0.15 -14.30
C LEU A 103 -9.21 1.07 -14.93
N GLY A 104 -8.86 1.38 -16.17
CA GLY A 104 -9.47 2.46 -16.94
C GLY A 104 -10.78 2.05 -17.61
N ASP A 105 -11.41 3.01 -18.27
CA ASP A 105 -12.63 2.81 -19.07
C ASP A 105 -12.42 1.82 -20.22
N ASP A 106 -11.17 1.66 -20.69
CA ASP A 106 -10.76 0.69 -21.70
C ASP A 106 -10.78 -0.77 -21.21
N LYS A 107 -10.81 -0.98 -19.90
CA LYS A 107 -10.79 -2.32 -19.26
C LYS A 107 -12.06 -2.65 -18.50
N ALA A 108 -12.96 -1.68 -18.34
CA ALA A 108 -14.25 -1.90 -17.73
C ALA A 108 -15.13 -2.78 -18.64
N PRO A 109 -16.01 -3.63 -18.07
CA PRO A 109 -17.06 -4.28 -18.84
C PRO A 109 -17.89 -3.24 -19.58
N THR A 110 -18.35 -3.54 -20.80
CA THR A 110 -19.15 -2.61 -21.59
C THR A 110 -20.65 -2.93 -21.50
N ASP A 111 -21.49 -1.91 -21.54
CA ASP A 111 -22.93 -2.07 -21.70
C ASP A 111 -23.35 -2.43 -23.14
N GLY A 112 -24.64 -2.59 -23.38
CA GLY A 112 -25.19 -2.90 -24.71
C GLY A 112 -24.99 -1.78 -25.77
N SER A 113 -24.56 -0.59 -25.35
CA SER A 113 -24.24 0.55 -26.21
C SER A 113 -22.74 0.74 -26.43
N GLY A 114 -21.91 -0.14 -25.85
CA GLY A 114 -20.44 -0.09 -25.97
C GLY A 114 -19.76 0.90 -25.03
N PHE A 115 -20.47 1.45 -24.03
CA PHE A 115 -19.90 2.33 -23.02
C PHE A 115 -19.42 1.54 -21.80
N PRO A 116 -18.37 2.00 -21.09
CA PRO A 116 -17.91 1.35 -19.87
C PRO A 116 -19.03 1.35 -18.81
N SER A 117 -19.28 0.18 -18.23
CA SER A 117 -20.34 -0.08 -17.27
C SER A 117 -19.75 -0.19 -15.86
N TYR A 118 -20.25 0.67 -14.97
CA TYR A 118 -19.94 0.67 -13.55
C TYR A 118 -21.24 0.69 -12.72
N PRO A 119 -21.25 0.15 -11.49
CA PRO A 119 -20.15 -0.59 -10.86
C PRO A 119 -20.03 -2.03 -11.38
N TYR A 120 -18.87 -2.65 -11.18
CA TYR A 120 -18.67 -4.09 -11.43
C TYR A 120 -17.75 -4.73 -10.38
N GLU A 121 -17.87 -6.04 -10.21
CA GLU A 121 -17.00 -6.83 -9.32
C GLU A 121 -15.67 -7.13 -10.01
N TYR A 122 -14.57 -6.65 -9.45
CA TYR A 122 -13.23 -6.96 -9.91
C TYR A 122 -12.60 -8.03 -9.03
N GLN A 123 -12.25 -9.15 -9.65
CA GLN A 123 -11.57 -10.27 -9.00
C GLN A 123 -10.26 -10.58 -9.71
N ASN A 124 -9.16 -10.56 -8.96
CA ASN A 124 -7.86 -10.97 -9.47
C ASN A 124 -7.03 -11.63 -8.36
N ASN A 125 -6.14 -12.54 -8.74
CA ASN A 125 -5.27 -13.26 -7.83
C ASN A 125 -3.82 -13.05 -8.26
N VAL A 126 -3.01 -12.50 -7.36
CA VAL A 126 -1.57 -12.30 -7.59
C VAL A 126 -0.81 -13.33 -6.80
N VAL A 127 -0.02 -14.16 -7.47
CA VAL A 127 0.88 -15.11 -6.81
C VAL A 127 2.23 -14.44 -6.59
N TYR A 128 2.60 -14.23 -5.34
CA TYR A 128 3.87 -13.65 -4.95
C TYR A 128 4.50 -14.47 -3.82
N ARG A 129 5.74 -14.94 -4.04
CA ARG A 129 6.48 -15.80 -3.09
C ARG A 129 5.70 -17.03 -2.60
N GLY A 130 4.91 -17.64 -3.49
CA GLY A 130 4.09 -18.82 -3.17
C GLY A 130 2.83 -18.53 -2.36
N GLN A 131 2.54 -17.25 -2.06
CA GLN A 131 1.30 -16.80 -1.46
C GLN A 131 0.40 -16.21 -2.55
N THR A 132 -0.90 -16.49 -2.48
CA THR A 132 -1.90 -15.88 -3.35
C THR A 132 -2.51 -14.69 -2.62
N VAL A 133 -2.36 -13.50 -3.20
CA VAL A 133 -3.02 -12.28 -2.75
C VAL A 133 -4.25 -12.09 -3.62
N SER A 134 -5.42 -12.35 -3.05
CA SER A 134 -6.70 -12.16 -3.72
C SER A 134 -7.18 -10.72 -3.57
N ILE A 135 -7.63 -10.16 -4.68
CA ILE A 135 -8.27 -8.85 -4.78
C ILE A 135 -9.72 -9.12 -5.13
N ASN A 136 -10.64 -8.66 -4.30
CA ASN A 136 -12.07 -8.77 -4.52
C ASN A 136 -12.69 -7.43 -4.12
N GLU A 137 -12.95 -6.58 -5.11
CA GLU A 137 -13.34 -5.20 -4.91
C GLU A 137 -14.45 -4.82 -5.88
N THR A 138 -15.47 -4.11 -5.39
CA THR A 138 -16.47 -3.48 -6.25
C THR A 138 -15.91 -2.17 -6.78
N ILE A 139 -15.76 -2.08 -8.10
CA ILE A 139 -15.20 -0.92 -8.81
C ILE A 139 -16.34 -0.03 -9.29
N TYR A 140 -16.36 1.22 -8.82
CA TYR A 140 -17.42 2.21 -9.13
C TYR A 140 -17.04 3.20 -10.24
N GLY A 141 -15.81 3.12 -10.74
CA GLY A 141 -15.29 4.00 -11.78
C GLY A 141 -13.82 3.66 -12.10
N PRO A 142 -13.18 4.43 -12.99
CA PRO A 142 -11.77 4.24 -13.32
C PRO A 142 -10.91 4.28 -12.05
N SER A 143 -10.11 3.24 -11.83
CA SER A 143 -9.43 3.03 -10.54
C SER A 143 -8.00 2.54 -10.71
N VAL A 144 -7.15 2.82 -9.72
CA VAL A 144 -5.82 2.23 -9.60
C VAL A 144 -5.76 1.39 -8.32
N VAL A 145 -5.36 0.13 -8.45
CA VAL A 145 -5.19 -0.80 -7.32
C VAL A 145 -3.71 -1.07 -7.12
N GLY A 146 -3.17 -0.63 -5.98
CA GLY A 146 -1.78 -0.83 -5.60
C GLY A 146 -1.65 -1.83 -4.46
N ILE A 147 -0.71 -2.77 -4.57
CA ILE A 147 -0.36 -3.71 -3.51
C ILE A 147 1.13 -3.63 -3.25
N ILE A 148 1.49 -3.38 -1.99
CA ILE A 148 2.88 -3.38 -1.54
C ILE A 148 3.13 -4.41 -0.45
N GLU A 149 4.35 -4.93 -0.42
CA GLU A 149 4.91 -5.69 0.69
C GLU A 149 5.86 -4.78 1.47
N VAL A 150 5.68 -4.75 2.79
CA VAL A 150 6.54 -4.03 3.72
C VAL A 150 6.96 -4.94 4.88
N SER A 151 8.17 -4.74 5.38
CA SER A 151 8.66 -5.38 6.60
C SER A 151 9.12 -4.32 7.59
N TYR A 152 8.87 -4.55 8.88
CA TYR A 152 9.18 -3.59 9.96
C TYR A 152 10.37 -4.01 10.79
N ARG A 153 11.17 -3.04 11.24
CA ARG A 153 12.39 -3.26 12.04
C ARG A 153 12.03 -3.52 13.51
N VAL A 154 11.41 -4.68 13.73
CA VAL A 154 11.12 -5.28 15.03
C VAL A 154 11.62 -6.73 15.03
N GLU A 155 11.58 -7.38 16.19
CA GLU A 155 11.95 -8.79 16.31
C GLU A 155 11.16 -9.66 15.32
N GLY A 156 11.86 -10.50 14.56
CA GLY A 156 11.26 -11.33 13.51
C GLY A 156 10.98 -10.64 12.18
N SER A 157 11.08 -9.30 12.11
CA SER A 157 10.88 -8.51 10.87
C SER A 157 9.62 -8.90 10.07
N PRO A 158 8.43 -8.85 10.70
CA PRO A 158 7.20 -9.36 10.12
C PRO A 158 6.91 -8.68 8.79
N VAL A 159 6.46 -9.48 7.82
CA VAL A 159 6.10 -9.04 6.49
C VAL A 159 4.59 -8.85 6.41
N THR A 160 4.14 -7.69 5.93
CA THR A 160 2.73 -7.37 5.75
C THR A 160 2.46 -6.88 4.35
N PHE A 161 1.29 -7.23 3.82
CA PHE A 161 0.79 -6.70 2.55
C PHE A 161 -0.18 -5.56 2.82
N LYS A 162 -0.10 -4.51 2.01
CA LYS A 162 -1.04 -3.39 2.05
C LYS A 162 -1.61 -3.21 0.64
N THR A 163 -2.93 -3.32 0.57
CA THR A 163 -3.71 -3.08 -0.64
C THR A 163 -4.41 -1.74 -0.51
N ALA A 164 -4.35 -0.92 -1.56
CA ALA A 164 -5.14 0.30 -1.67
C ALA A 164 -5.81 0.36 -3.02
N VAL A 165 -7.05 0.83 -3.02
CA VAL A 165 -7.83 1.12 -4.24
C VAL A 165 -8.08 2.62 -4.26
N TYR A 166 -7.61 3.29 -5.31
CA TYR A 166 -7.95 4.68 -5.57
C TYR A 166 -8.94 4.76 -6.73
N ARG A 167 -9.98 5.58 -6.58
CA ARG A 167 -11.02 5.83 -7.59
C ARG A 167 -10.83 7.23 -8.16
N TYR A 168 -10.64 7.33 -9.47
CA TYR A 168 -10.33 8.59 -10.16
C TYR A 168 -11.55 9.52 -10.26
N LYS A 169 -12.74 8.95 -10.42
CA LYS A 169 -14.02 9.66 -10.36
C LYS A 169 -14.82 9.08 -9.21
N ASP A 170 -14.52 9.48 -7.98
CA ASP A 170 -15.56 9.41 -6.96
C ASP A 170 -16.50 10.59 -7.25
N ASN A 171 -17.72 10.29 -7.69
CA ASN A 171 -18.82 11.16 -7.33
C ASN A 171 -18.84 11.15 -5.79
N SER A 172 -18.23 12.16 -5.18
CA SER A 172 -18.38 12.44 -3.77
C SER A 172 -19.87 12.40 -3.47
N LEU A 173 -20.29 11.42 -2.67
CA LEU A 173 -21.63 11.36 -2.08
C LEU A 173 -21.96 12.70 -1.40
#